data_AF-A0A1Y0HN95-F1
#
_entry.id   AF-A0A1Y0HN95-F1
#
_cell.length_a   1.000
_cell.length_b   1.000
_cell.length_c   1.000
_cell.angle_alpha   90.00
_cell.angle_beta   90.00
_cell.angle_gamma   90.00
#
_symmetry.space_group_name_H-M   'P 1'
#
loop_
_entity.id
_entity.type
_entity.pdbx_description
1 polymer ?
#
loop_
_entity_poly.entity_id
_entity_poly.type
_entity_poly.pdbx_seq_one_letter_code
_entity_poly.pdbx_strand_id
1 'polypeptide(L)'
;MLEFIILIYILYLLIKMYAAFMEIGFVIQARTLKAIILSPSNYAKAAAYKIASQKLSLVSSFFDFILFFGWITFGLSTLDSIIYVENEALRSVLFVMSFIAINYVLLLPFDLYQTFGLDKKFGFSTIDTKTFIVDQVKSIFMFGFLGGAFFWAMSAIIMAYDYWWFYGFLFSFVVILCINMIYPIVIVPLFNKLTPLEDESLKSSIEALFKKSWT
;
A
#
# COMPACT_ATOMS: atom_id res chain seq x y z
N MET A 1 -7.05 -23.63 -16.51
CA MET A 1 -7.21 -22.81 -15.29
C MET A 1 -6.34 -21.56 -15.33
N LEU A 2 -5.02 -21.67 -15.55
CA LEU A 2 -4.11 -20.52 -15.63
C LEU A 2 -4.45 -19.52 -16.74
N GLU A 3 -4.73 -20.00 -17.96
CA GLU A 3 -5.11 -19.14 -19.10
C GLU A 3 -6.36 -18.29 -18.80
N PHE A 4 -7.32 -18.85 -18.07
CA PHE A 4 -8.52 -18.15 -17.65
C PHE A 4 -8.21 -17.04 -16.63
N ILE A 5 -7.31 -17.30 -15.68
CA ILE A 5 -6.83 -16.29 -14.71
C ILE A 5 -6.13 -15.15 -15.45
N ILE A 6 -5.27 -15.49 -16.42
CA ILE A 6 -4.57 -14.51 -17.26
C ILE A 6 -5.59 -13.65 -18.04
N LEU A 7 -6.58 -14.28 -18.66
CA LEU A 7 -7.64 -13.57 -19.39
C LEU A 7 -8.41 -12.59 -18.50
N ILE A 8 -8.79 -13.02 -17.30
CA ILE A 8 -9.47 -12.15 -16.31
C ILE A 8 -8.56 -10.98 -15.92
N TYR A 9 -7.28 -11.24 -15.68
CA TYR A 9 -6.34 -10.18 -15.29
C TYR A 9 -6.10 -9.17 -16.42
N ILE A 10 -6.02 -9.64 -17.66
CA ILE A 10 -5.96 -8.77 -18.85
C ILE A 10 -7.23 -7.92 -18.95
N LEU A 11 -8.41 -8.51 -18.82
CA LEU A 11 -9.67 -7.79 -18.85
C LEU A 11 -9.74 -6.73 -17.74
N TYR A 12 -9.34 -7.09 -16.52
CA TYR A 12 -9.24 -6.16 -15.40
C TYR A 12 -8.29 -4.99 -15.71
N LEU A 13 -7.11 -5.27 -16.27
CA LEU A 13 -6.17 -4.23 -16.67
C LEU A 13 -6.78 -3.32 -17.73
N LEU A 14 -7.42 -3.86 -18.77
CA LEU A 14 -8.07 -3.07 -19.82
C LEU A 14 -9.14 -2.14 -19.25
N ILE A 15 -9.98 -2.63 -18.33
CA ILE A 15 -10.99 -1.81 -17.65
C ILE A 15 -10.32 -0.71 -16.82
N LYS A 16 -9.28 -1.03 -16.06
CA LYS A 16 -8.53 -0.07 -15.23
C LYS A 16 -7.88 1.02 -16.11
N MET A 17 -7.24 0.63 -17.21
CA MET A 17 -6.61 1.55 -18.16
C MET A 17 -7.65 2.46 -18.82
N TYR A 18 -8.79 1.91 -19.22
CA TYR A 18 -9.90 2.69 -19.77
C TYR A 18 -10.44 3.71 -18.77
N ALA A 19 -10.74 3.28 -17.53
CA ALA A 19 -11.23 4.15 -16.48
C ALA A 19 -10.24 5.29 -16.19
N ALA A 20 -8.95 4.98 -16.11
CA ALA A 20 -7.92 5.97 -15.87
C ALA A 20 -7.75 6.95 -17.05
N PHE A 21 -7.90 6.49 -18.30
CA PHE A 21 -7.91 7.37 -19.47
C PHE A 21 -9.11 8.31 -19.48
N MET A 22 -10.31 7.78 -19.17
CA MET A 22 -11.53 8.57 -19.05
C MET A 22 -11.42 9.61 -17.93
N GLU A 23 -10.83 9.25 -16.80
CA GLU A 23 -10.58 10.16 -15.68
C GLU A 23 -9.64 11.31 -16.09
N ILE A 24 -8.56 11.02 -16.82
CA ILE A 24 -7.66 12.06 -17.35
C ILE A 24 -8.43 12.99 -18.29
N GLY A 25 -9.20 12.45 -19.22
CA GLY A 25 -10.02 13.23 -20.15
C GLY A 25 -11.01 14.13 -19.43
N PHE A 26 -11.70 13.60 -18.42
CA PHE A 26 -12.61 14.36 -17.57
C PHE A 26 -11.89 15.48 -16.82
N VAL A 27 -10.74 15.22 -16.20
CA VAL A 27 -9.99 16.24 -15.44
C VAL A 27 -9.46 17.34 -16.36
N ILE A 28 -9.06 17.03 -17.60
CA ILE A 28 -8.66 18.02 -18.60
C ILE A 28 -9.83 18.98 -18.92
N GLN A 29 -11.03 18.45 -19.11
CA GLN A 29 -12.23 19.25 -19.34
C GLN A 29 -12.63 20.03 -18.08
N ALA A 30 -12.62 19.39 -16.91
CA ALA A 30 -12.98 20.01 -15.66
C ALA A 30 -12.08 21.21 -15.33
N ARG A 31 -10.79 21.15 -15.66
CA ARG A 31 -9.84 22.25 -15.47
C ARG A 31 -10.28 23.57 -16.14
N THR A 32 -11.06 23.53 -17.22
CA THR A 32 -11.53 24.76 -17.90
C THR A 32 -12.78 25.36 -17.27
N LEU A 33 -13.41 24.64 -16.35
CA LEU A 33 -14.59 25.13 -15.63
C LEU A 33 -14.19 26.18 -14.58
N LYS A 34 -15.15 27.02 -14.22
CA LYS A 34 -14.95 28.07 -13.22
C LYS A 34 -14.71 27.43 -11.84
N ALA A 35 -13.61 27.79 -11.20
CA ALA A 35 -13.32 27.34 -9.84
C ALA A 35 -14.33 27.97 -8.85
N ILE A 36 -14.96 27.12 -8.03
CA ILE A 36 -15.99 27.54 -7.05
C ILE A 36 -15.39 27.63 -5.63
N ILE A 37 -14.63 26.60 -5.23
CA ILE A 37 -14.07 26.48 -3.86
C ILE A 37 -12.62 26.96 -3.80
N LEU A 38 -11.84 26.68 -4.85
CA LEU A 38 -10.41 26.99 -4.92
C LEU A 38 -10.15 28.26 -5.72
N SER A 39 -9.00 28.91 -5.45
CA SER A 39 -8.50 29.94 -6.35
C SER A 39 -8.23 29.33 -7.74
N PRO A 40 -8.35 30.11 -8.84
CA PRO A 40 -8.13 29.60 -10.20
C PRO A 40 -6.75 28.94 -10.38
N SER A 41 -5.71 29.49 -9.75
CA SER A 41 -4.36 28.94 -9.76
C SER A 41 -4.29 27.57 -9.07
N ASN A 42 -4.85 27.45 -7.86
CA ASN A 42 -4.85 26.20 -7.11
C ASN A 42 -5.71 25.12 -7.78
N TYR A 43 -6.82 25.52 -8.40
CA TYR A 43 -7.67 24.61 -9.17
C TYR A 43 -6.92 24.02 -10.38
N ALA A 44 -6.24 24.87 -11.16
CA ALA A 44 -5.42 24.42 -12.29
C ALA A 44 -4.25 23.53 -11.83
N LYS A 45 -3.61 23.88 -10.72
CA LYS A 45 -2.53 23.09 -10.11
C LYS A 45 -3.00 21.72 -9.65
N ALA A 46 -4.16 21.64 -8.98
CA ALA A 46 -4.77 20.37 -8.54
C ALA A 46 -5.11 19.46 -9.74
N ALA A 47 -5.69 20.03 -10.81
CA ALA A 47 -5.97 19.28 -12.03
C ALA A 47 -4.67 18.75 -12.69
N ALA A 48 -3.63 19.58 -12.78
CA ALA A 48 -2.34 19.16 -13.33
C ALA A 48 -1.67 18.06 -12.51
N TYR A 49 -1.71 18.16 -11.18
CA TYR A 49 -1.22 17.11 -10.28
C TYR A 49 -2.00 15.80 -10.48
N LYS A 50 -3.33 15.87 -10.49
CA LYS A 50 -4.19 14.70 -10.68
C LYS A 50 -3.89 13.98 -12.00
N ILE A 51 -3.73 14.73 -13.10
CA ILE A 51 -3.35 14.16 -14.40
C ILE A 51 -1.96 13.51 -14.32
N ALA A 52 -0.98 14.16 -13.69
CA ALA A 52 0.39 13.64 -13.60
C ALA A 52 0.48 12.36 -12.74
N SER A 53 -0.18 12.34 -11.58
CA SER A 53 -0.27 11.17 -10.71
C SER A 53 -1.02 10.02 -11.39
N GLN A 54 -2.09 10.31 -12.13
CA GLN A 54 -2.81 9.29 -12.89
C GLN A 54 -1.95 8.67 -13.99
N LYS A 55 -1.14 9.47 -14.70
CA LYS A 55 -0.18 8.97 -15.68
C LYS A 55 0.86 8.05 -15.03
N LEU A 56 1.39 8.41 -13.86
CA LEU A 56 2.31 7.55 -13.12
C LEU A 56 1.63 6.23 -12.72
N SER A 57 0.39 6.29 -12.23
CA SER A 57 -0.40 5.11 -11.85
C SER A 57 -0.64 4.17 -13.03
N LEU A 58 -0.87 4.70 -14.23
CA LEU A 58 -0.95 3.90 -15.47
C LEU A 58 0.36 3.16 -15.77
N VAL A 59 1.50 3.86 -15.69
CA VAL A 59 2.82 3.25 -15.93
C VAL A 59 3.13 2.19 -14.89
N SER A 60 2.88 2.48 -13.61
CA SER A 60 3.05 1.52 -12.51
C SER A 60 2.16 0.29 -12.69
N SER A 61 0.89 0.48 -13.06
CA SER A 61 -0.04 -0.64 -13.33
C SER A 61 0.41 -1.52 -14.50
N PHE A 62 1.02 -0.93 -15.52
CA PHE A 62 1.59 -1.69 -16.63
C PHE A 62 2.86 -2.44 -16.21
N PHE A 63 3.67 -1.84 -15.33
CA PHE A 63 4.82 -2.52 -14.75
C PHE A 63 4.40 -3.69 -13.85
N ASP A 64 3.39 -3.52 -12.99
CA ASP A 64 2.77 -4.62 -12.21
C ASP A 64 2.32 -5.76 -13.11
N PHE A 65 1.73 -5.44 -14.26
CA PHE A 65 1.33 -6.44 -15.25
C PHE A 65 2.55 -7.20 -15.77
N ILE A 66 3.64 -6.52 -16.15
CA ILE A 66 4.88 -7.18 -16.59
C ILE A 66 5.44 -8.07 -15.46
N LEU A 67 5.45 -7.59 -14.22
CA LEU A 67 5.90 -8.35 -13.07
C LEU A 67 5.06 -9.62 -12.85
N PHE A 68 3.73 -9.51 -12.95
CA PHE A 68 2.84 -10.65 -12.86
C PHE A 68 3.20 -11.71 -13.90
N PHE A 69 3.37 -11.32 -15.16
CA PHE A 69 3.80 -12.25 -16.22
C PHE A 69 5.18 -12.84 -15.96
N GLY A 70 6.13 -12.04 -15.48
CA GLY A 70 7.46 -12.52 -15.09
C GLY A 70 7.37 -13.59 -14.00
N TRP A 71 6.58 -13.35 -12.95
CA TRP A 71 6.37 -14.28 -11.85
C TRP A 71 5.75 -15.60 -12.30
N ILE A 72 4.67 -15.57 -13.09
CA ILE A 72 3.97 -16.80 -13.52
C ILE A 72 4.76 -17.62 -14.54
N THR A 73 5.63 -16.98 -15.33
CA THR A 73 6.37 -17.67 -16.41
C THR A 73 7.68 -18.28 -15.91
N PHE A 74 8.48 -17.53 -15.16
CA PHE A 74 9.79 -18.01 -14.67
C PHE A 74 10.11 -17.61 -13.24
N GLY A 75 9.57 -16.50 -12.75
CA GLY A 75 9.99 -15.90 -11.48
C GLY A 75 9.76 -16.81 -10.28
N LEU A 76 8.58 -17.43 -10.19
CA LEU A 76 8.25 -18.31 -9.05
C LEU A 76 9.13 -19.56 -9.02
N SER A 77 9.34 -20.19 -10.19
CA SER A 77 10.21 -21.37 -10.30
C SER A 77 11.68 -21.02 -10.02
N THR A 78 12.14 -19.86 -10.49
CA THR A 78 13.50 -19.38 -10.22
C THR A 78 13.69 -19.14 -8.73
N LEU A 79 12.75 -18.45 -8.09
CA LEU A 79 12.81 -18.18 -6.66
C LEU A 79 12.80 -19.47 -5.84
N ASP A 80 11.95 -20.43 -6.19
CA ASP A 80 11.89 -21.73 -5.52
C ASP A 80 13.21 -22.51 -5.63
N SER A 81 13.86 -22.45 -6.80
CA SER A 81 15.14 -23.13 -7.04
C SER A 81 16.32 -22.55 -6.25
N ILE A 82 16.24 -21.27 -5.86
CA ILE A 82 17.30 -20.58 -5.11
C ILE A 82 17.17 -20.85 -3.60
N ILE A 83 15.94 -21.05 -3.11
CA ILE A 83 15.68 -21.22 -1.68
C ILE A 83 15.77 -22.71 -1.32
N TYR A 84 16.99 -23.15 -0.98
CA TYR A 84 17.24 -24.50 -0.50
C TYR A 84 17.34 -24.53 1.03
N VAL A 85 16.28 -25.01 1.69
CA VAL A 85 16.21 -25.16 3.16
C VAL A 85 15.50 -26.47 3.50
N GLU A 86 16.11 -27.28 4.37
CA GLU A 86 15.59 -28.59 4.77
C GLU A 86 14.26 -28.51 5.54
N ASN A 87 14.12 -27.48 6.37
CA ASN A 87 12.88 -27.24 7.12
C ASN A 87 11.81 -26.65 6.20
N GLU A 88 10.75 -27.41 5.92
CA GLU A 88 9.67 -27.02 5.02
C GLU A 88 8.95 -25.73 5.45
N ALA A 89 8.76 -25.53 6.76
CA ALA A 89 8.08 -24.34 7.28
C ALA A 89 8.94 -23.09 7.05
N LEU A 90 10.23 -23.19 7.35
CA LEU A 90 11.18 -22.10 7.11
C LEU A 90 11.34 -21.81 5.61
N ARG A 91 11.36 -22.84 4.76
CA ARG A 91 11.39 -22.68 3.29
C ARG A 91 10.18 -21.88 2.80
N SER A 92 8.98 -22.21 3.28
CA SER A 92 7.74 -21.52 2.92
C SER A 92 7.76 -20.04 3.34
N VAL A 93 8.21 -19.75 4.56
CA VAL A 93 8.35 -18.37 5.06
C VAL A 93 9.36 -17.58 4.23
N LEU A 94 10.53 -18.16 3.96
CA LEU A 94 11.57 -17.51 3.17
C LEU A 94 11.11 -17.24 1.74
N PHE A 95 10.36 -18.16 1.14
CA PHE A 95 9.78 -17.98 -0.18
C PHE A 95 8.84 -16.79 -0.22
N VAL A 96 7.85 -16.74 0.68
CA VAL A 96 6.87 -15.64 0.74
C VAL A 96 7.56 -14.31 1.05
N MET A 97 8.47 -14.29 2.04
CA MET A 97 9.19 -13.07 2.42
C MET A 97 10.08 -12.55 1.29
N SER A 98 10.78 -13.43 0.59
CA SER A 98 11.63 -13.05 -0.55
C SER A 98 10.80 -12.54 -1.73
N PHE A 99 9.68 -13.21 -2.03
CA PHE A 99 8.74 -12.76 -3.05
C PHE A 99 8.25 -11.32 -2.74
N ILE A 100 7.83 -11.06 -1.50
CA ILE A 100 7.36 -9.72 -1.09
C ILE A 100 8.50 -8.71 -1.15
N ALA A 101 9.69 -9.05 -0.65
CA ALA A 101 10.85 -8.16 -0.66
C ALA A 101 11.28 -7.77 -2.08
N ILE A 102 11.29 -8.72 -3.01
CA ILE A 102 11.62 -8.46 -4.43
C ILE A 102 10.59 -7.50 -5.03
N ASN A 103 9.29 -7.76 -4.85
CA ASN A 103 8.25 -6.86 -5.37
C ASN A 103 8.34 -5.46 -4.74
N TYR A 104 8.59 -5.37 -3.44
CA TYR A 104 8.81 -4.08 -2.76
C TYR A 104 9.96 -3.29 -3.40
N VAL A 105 11.11 -3.93 -3.64
CA VAL A 105 12.27 -3.27 -4.28
C VAL A 105 11.97 -2.86 -5.73
N LEU A 106 11.28 -3.70 -6.49
CA LEU A 106 10.93 -3.41 -7.89
C LEU A 106 9.93 -2.25 -8.02
N LEU A 107 9.06 -2.07 -7.02
CA LEU A 107 8.05 -1.01 -7.01
C LEU A 107 8.53 0.30 -6.34
N LEU A 108 9.55 0.23 -5.48
CA LEU A 108 10.13 1.38 -4.79
C LEU A 108 10.46 2.58 -5.69
N PRO A 109 10.96 2.42 -6.94
CA PRO A 109 11.22 3.56 -7.83
C PRO A 109 9.96 4.39 -8.14
N PHE A 110 8.79 3.76 -8.24
CA PHE A 110 7.52 4.46 -8.50
C PHE A 110 7.10 5.28 -7.28
N ASP A 111 7.23 4.72 -6.09
CA ASP A 111 6.95 5.43 -4.82
C ASP A 111 7.88 6.62 -4.62
N LEU A 112 9.17 6.43 -4.90
CA LEU A 112 10.17 7.50 -4.88
C LEU A 112 9.81 8.62 -5.84
N TYR A 113 9.42 8.29 -7.07
CA TYR A 113 9.01 9.29 -8.06
C TYR A 113 7.69 9.96 -7.71
N GLN A 114 6.73 9.24 -7.13
CA GLN A 114 5.49 9.85 -6.61
C GLN A 114 5.80 10.87 -5.51
N THR A 115 6.57 10.49 -4.49
CA THR A 115 6.87 11.37 -3.34
C THR A 115 7.81 12.53 -3.71
N PHE A 116 8.98 12.23 -4.26
CA PHE A 116 10.04 13.22 -4.50
C PHE A 116 9.93 13.90 -5.87
N GLY A 117 9.31 13.24 -6.85
CA GLY A 117 9.11 13.80 -8.19
C GLY A 117 7.81 14.58 -8.31
N LEU A 118 6.67 13.95 -8.00
CA LEU A 118 5.35 14.59 -8.14
C LEU A 118 4.98 15.39 -6.90
N ASP A 119 4.84 14.77 -5.74
CA ASP A 119 4.24 15.41 -4.56
C ASP A 119 5.07 16.62 -4.11
N LYS A 120 6.40 16.50 -4.10
CA LYS A 120 7.29 17.65 -3.85
C LYS A 120 7.17 18.75 -4.89
N LYS A 121 7.17 18.41 -6.18
CA LYS A 121 7.07 19.41 -7.26
C LYS A 121 5.77 20.21 -7.17
N PHE A 122 4.68 19.56 -6.74
CA PHE A 122 3.40 20.21 -6.53
C PHE A 122 3.23 20.77 -5.10
N GLY A 123 4.21 20.61 -4.21
CA GLY A 123 4.17 21.13 -2.84
C GLY A 123 3.16 20.43 -1.93
N PHE A 124 2.76 19.21 -2.27
CA PHE A 124 1.89 18.37 -1.44
C PHE A 124 2.67 17.55 -0.41
N SER A 125 3.97 17.32 -0.64
CA SER A 125 4.83 16.61 0.30
C SER A 125 5.88 17.53 0.90
N THR A 126 5.99 17.48 2.23
CA THR A 126 7.07 18.08 3.03
C THR A 126 8.12 17.05 3.44
N ILE A 127 7.97 15.79 3.05
CA ILE A 127 8.84 14.68 3.46
C ILE A 127 10.25 14.91 2.91
N ASP A 128 11.26 14.93 3.78
CA ASP A 128 12.66 14.95 3.37
C ASP A 128 13.21 13.52 3.13
N THR A 129 14.34 13.42 2.44
CA THR A 129 14.94 12.13 2.07
C THR A 129 15.37 11.30 3.28
N LYS A 130 15.81 11.94 4.37
CA LYS A 130 16.22 11.23 5.59
C LYS A 130 15.00 10.61 6.26
N THR A 131 13.92 11.38 6.42
CA THR A 131 12.67 10.88 6.99
C THR A 131 12.13 9.70 6.17
N PHE A 132 12.10 9.81 4.84
CA PHE A 132 11.66 8.73 3.96
C PHE A 132 12.49 7.44 4.16
N ILE A 133 13.83 7.53 4.15
CA ILE A 133 14.68 6.34 4.30
C ILE A 133 14.47 5.71 5.68
N VAL A 134 14.43 6.52 6.73
CA VAL A 134 14.21 6.03 8.10
C VAL A 134 12.86 5.31 8.21
N ASP A 135 11.80 5.87 7.63
CA ASP A 135 10.48 5.25 7.66
C ASP A 135 10.41 3.98 6.82
N GLN A 136 11.12 3.91 5.69
CA GLN A 136 11.23 2.67 4.92
C GLN A 136 11.96 1.58 5.69
N VAL A 137 13.08 1.91 6.35
CA VAL A 137 13.81 0.96 7.19
C VAL A 137 12.93 0.46 8.34
N LYS A 138 12.24 1.36 9.06
CA LYS A 138 11.28 0.96 10.11
C LYS A 138 10.20 0.04 9.56
N SER A 139 9.64 0.35 8.39
CA SER A 139 8.58 -0.43 7.76
C SER A 139 9.07 -1.83 7.38
N ILE A 140 10.27 -1.95 6.80
CA ILE A 140 10.89 -3.22 6.44
C ILE A 140 11.15 -4.06 7.69
N PHE A 141 11.72 -3.48 8.76
CA PHE A 141 11.96 -4.22 10.01
C PHE A 141 10.65 -4.68 10.66
N MET A 142 9.66 -3.80 10.73
CA MET A 142 8.36 -4.11 11.32
C MET A 142 7.66 -5.22 10.53
N PHE A 143 7.63 -5.12 9.19
CA PHE A 143 7.06 -6.14 8.32
C PHE A 143 7.85 -7.45 8.39
N GLY A 144 9.17 -7.38 8.38
CA GLY A 144 10.07 -8.53 8.53
C GLY A 144 9.80 -9.31 9.82
N PHE A 145 9.67 -8.60 10.94
CA PHE A 145 9.41 -9.21 12.23
C PHE A 145 7.96 -9.70 12.38
N LEU A 146 6.97 -8.83 12.22
CA LEU A 146 5.57 -9.16 12.43
C LEU A 146 5.00 -10.05 11.31
N GLY A 147 5.29 -9.71 10.05
CA GLY A 147 4.89 -10.50 8.90
C GLY A 147 5.60 -11.85 8.87
N GLY A 148 6.91 -11.88 9.16
CA GLY A 148 7.66 -13.13 9.28
C GLY A 148 7.11 -14.05 10.37
N ALA A 149 6.83 -13.53 11.57
CA ALA A 149 6.20 -14.30 12.64
C ALA A 149 4.81 -14.81 12.26
N PHE A 150 4.01 -13.99 11.59
CA PHE A 150 2.70 -14.39 11.07
C PHE A 150 2.80 -15.54 10.06
N PHE A 151 3.66 -15.43 9.05
CA PHE A 151 3.83 -16.47 8.04
C PHE A 151 4.40 -17.76 8.63
N TRP A 152 5.30 -17.66 9.60
CA TRP A 152 5.83 -18.82 10.30
C TRP A 152 4.74 -19.56 11.08
N ALA A 153 3.95 -18.83 11.88
CA ALA A 153 2.83 -19.41 12.61
C ALA A 153 1.78 -20.01 11.67
N MET A 154 1.48 -19.32 10.56
CA MET A 154 0.56 -19.82 9.54
C MET A 154 1.07 -21.12 8.92
N SER A 155 2.35 -21.19 8.57
CA SER A 155 2.96 -22.41 8.04
C SER A 155 2.87 -23.57 9.03
N ALA A 156 3.08 -23.31 10.32
CA ALA A 156 2.93 -24.31 11.37
C ALA A 156 1.48 -24.83 11.47
N ILE A 157 0.48 -23.94 11.37
CA ILE A 157 -0.94 -24.33 11.37
C ILE A 157 -1.27 -25.21 10.17
N ILE A 158 -0.78 -24.85 8.98
CA ILE A 158 -1.00 -25.60 7.74
C ILE A 158 -0.43 -27.03 7.85
N MET A 159 0.74 -27.18 8.47
CA MET A 159 1.39 -28.48 8.61
C MET A 159 0.81 -29.34 9.74
N ALA A 160 0.23 -28.73 10.77
CA ALA A 160 -0.20 -29.44 11.98
C ALA A 160 -1.67 -29.91 11.96
N TYR A 161 -2.54 -29.31 11.13
CA TYR A 161 -3.98 -29.54 11.19
C TYR A 161 -4.61 -29.83 9.82
N ASP A 162 -5.46 -30.84 9.73
CA ASP A 162 -6.21 -31.14 8.48
C ASP A 162 -7.20 -30.01 8.12
N TYR A 163 -7.88 -29.46 9.14
CA TYR A 163 -8.75 -28.28 9.01
C TYR A 163 -7.97 -26.96 9.14
N TRP A 164 -6.74 -26.91 8.62
CA TRP A 164 -5.86 -25.74 8.70
C TRP A 164 -6.52 -24.45 8.22
N TRP A 165 -7.45 -24.52 7.25
CA TRP A 165 -8.14 -23.34 6.72
C TRP A 165 -8.99 -22.65 7.79
N PHE A 166 -9.63 -23.43 8.68
CA PHE A 166 -10.45 -22.90 9.76
C PHE A 166 -9.58 -22.32 10.88
N TYR A 167 -8.54 -23.04 11.28
CA TYR A 167 -7.60 -22.56 12.30
C TYR A 167 -6.78 -21.36 11.82
N GLY A 168 -6.36 -21.37 10.55
CA GLY A 168 -5.65 -20.26 9.90
C GLY A 168 -6.55 -19.04 9.75
N PHE A 169 -7.83 -19.23 9.45
CA PHE A 169 -8.83 -18.15 9.51
C PHE A 169 -8.95 -17.58 10.92
N LEU A 170 -9.16 -18.42 11.93
CA LEU A 170 -9.33 -17.96 13.32
C LEU A 170 -8.06 -17.24 13.82
N PHE A 171 -6.88 -17.78 13.52
CA PHE A 171 -5.60 -17.16 13.82
C PHE A 171 -5.46 -15.80 13.13
N SER A 172 -5.70 -15.71 11.82
CA SER A 172 -5.62 -14.46 11.06
C SER A 172 -6.62 -13.42 11.58
N PHE A 173 -7.82 -13.86 11.95
CA PHE A 173 -8.86 -13.02 12.54
C PHE A 173 -8.43 -12.43 13.89
N VAL A 174 -7.84 -13.24 14.77
CA VAL A 174 -7.30 -12.73 16.04
C VAL A 174 -6.14 -11.77 15.80
N VAL A 175 -5.20 -12.12 14.92
CA VAL A 175 -4.04 -11.27 14.59
C VAL A 175 -4.49 -9.91 14.04
N ILE A 176 -5.46 -9.87 13.11
CA ILE A 176 -5.92 -8.60 12.54
C ILE A 176 -6.64 -7.72 13.57
N LEU A 177 -7.40 -8.32 14.50
CA LEU A 177 -7.98 -7.59 15.62
C LEU A 177 -6.91 -7.00 16.54
N CYS A 178 -5.89 -7.79 16.89
CA CYS A 178 -4.77 -7.33 17.70
C CYS A 178 -4.02 -6.18 17.02
N ILE A 179 -3.71 -6.31 15.72
CA ILE A 179 -3.05 -5.25 14.95
C ILE A 179 -3.90 -3.99 14.94
N ASN A 180 -5.20 -4.08 14.66
CA ASN A 180 -6.08 -2.89 14.64
C ASN A 180 -6.14 -2.17 15.99
N MET A 181 -6.09 -2.91 17.10
CA MET A 181 -6.05 -2.33 18.44
C MET A 181 -4.69 -1.69 18.76
N ILE A 182 -3.60 -2.35 18.40
CA ILE A 182 -2.22 -1.91 18.68
C ILE A 182 -1.80 -0.76 17.74
N TYR A 183 -2.33 -0.71 16.53
CA TYR A 183 -1.93 0.22 15.48
C TYR A 183 -1.92 1.69 15.92
N PRO A 184 -3.02 2.28 16.44
CA PRO A 184 -3.01 3.68 16.84
C PRO A 184 -2.12 3.96 18.07
N ILE A 185 -1.91 2.96 18.93
CA ILE A 185 -1.22 3.12 20.22
C ILE A 185 0.30 2.95 20.09
N VAL A 186 0.75 2.03 19.22
CA VAL A 186 2.17 1.66 19.10
C VAL A 186 2.71 1.97 17.71
N ILE A 187 2.01 1.59 16.65
CA ILE A 187 2.52 1.74 15.28
C ILE A 187 2.53 3.22 14.89
N VAL A 188 1.42 3.94 15.03
CA VAL A 188 1.32 5.35 14.64
C VAL A 188 2.40 6.22 15.32
N PRO A 189 2.65 6.13 16.64
CA PRO A 189 3.70 6.91 17.31
C PRO A 189 5.14 6.58 16.88
N LEU A 190 5.41 5.37 16.36
CA LEU A 190 6.75 5.00 15.86
C LEU A 190 7.12 5.75 14.58
N PHE A 191 6.11 6.09 13.78
CA PHE A 191 6.27 6.84 12.52
C PHE A 191 6.04 8.34 12.70
N ASN A 192 5.15 8.74 13.62
CA ASN A 192 4.68 10.12 13.73
C ASN A 192 4.87 10.68 15.14
N LYS A 193 5.19 11.98 15.21
CA LYS A 193 5.15 12.72 16.48
C LYS A 193 3.70 13.09 16.79
N LEU A 194 3.15 12.51 17.86
CA LEU A 194 1.84 12.88 18.37
C LEU A 194 2.00 13.97 19.42
N THR A 195 1.35 15.11 19.21
CA THR A 195 1.31 16.22 20.17
C THR A 195 -0.14 16.50 20.57
N PRO A 196 -0.42 16.81 21.85
CA PRO A 196 -1.75 17.27 22.26
C PRO A 196 -2.18 18.52 21.49
N LEU A 197 -3.50 18.70 21.33
CA LEU A 197 -4.04 19.91 20.72
C LEU A 197 -3.79 21.12 21.65
N GLU A 198 -2.99 22.07 21.20
CA GLU A 198 -2.59 23.24 21.98
C GLU A 198 -3.67 24.33 22.02
N ASP A 199 -4.51 24.44 20.97
CA ASP A 199 -5.57 25.44 20.90
C ASP A 199 -6.75 25.04 21.80
N GLU A 200 -6.82 25.67 22.98
CA GLU A 200 -7.88 25.43 23.97
C GLU A 200 -9.28 25.80 23.44
N SER A 201 -9.38 26.79 22.55
CA SER A 201 -10.67 27.23 21.99
C SER A 201 -11.21 26.21 20.98
N LEU A 202 -10.33 25.67 20.14
CA LEU A 202 -10.66 24.61 19.20
C LEU A 202 -10.97 23.31 19.95
N LYS A 203 -10.17 22.97 20.97
CA LYS A 203 -10.41 21.81 21.84
C LYS A 203 -11.81 21.88 22.47
N SER A 204 -12.15 23.01 23.07
CA SER A 204 -13.46 23.23 23.69
C SER A 204 -14.61 23.11 22.69
N SER A 205 -14.42 23.61 21.47
CA SER A 205 -15.42 23.51 20.39
C SER A 205 -15.65 22.06 19.95
N ILE A 206 -14.58 21.28 19.82
CA ILE A 206 -14.64 19.84 19.50
C ILE A 206 -15.36 19.08 20.63
N GLU A 207 -15.02 19.34 21.89
CA GLU A 207 -15.67 18.71 23.05
C GLU A 207 -17.16 19.03 23.11
N ALA A 208 -17.56 20.27 22.81
CA ALA A 208 -18.97 20.65 22.72
C ALA A 208 -19.72 19.92 21.60
N LEU A 209 -19.10 19.73 20.43
CA LEU A 209 -19.68 18.95 19.33
C LEU A 209 -19.87 17.48 19.72
N PHE A 210 -18.87 16.86 20.36
CA PHE A 210 -19.01 15.49 20.87
C PHE A 210 -20.18 15.39 21.84
N LYS A 211 -20.26 16.30 22.83
CA LYS A 211 -21.34 16.30 23.81
C LYS A 211 -22.73 16.42 23.16
N LYS A 212 -22.86 17.25 22.12
CA LYS A 212 -24.11 17.43 21.36
C LYS A 212 -24.48 16.23 20.49
N SER A 213 -23.50 15.51 19.94
CA SER A 213 -23.76 14.32 19.11
C SER A 213 -24.21 13.08 19.91
N TRP A 214 -24.03 13.11 21.23
CA TRP A 214 -24.43 12.04 22.15
C TRP A 214 -25.78 12.29 22.85
N THR A 215 -26.44 13.42 22.57
CA THR A 215 -27.80 13.78 23.02
C THR A 215 -28.77 13.79 21.85
#